data_AF-A0A3D4T6K1-F1
#
_entry.id   AF-A0A3D4T6K1-F1
#
_cell.length_a   1.000
_cell.length_b   1.000
_cell.length_c   1.000
_cell.angle_alpha   90.00
_cell.angle_beta   90.00
_cell.angle_gamma   90.00
#
_symmetry.space_group_name_H-M   'P 1'
#
loop_
_entity.id
_entity.type
_entity.pdbx_description
1 polymer ?
#
loop_
_entity_poly.entity_id
_entity_poly.type
_entity_poly.pdbx_seq_one_letter_code
_entity_poly.pdbx_strand_id
1 'polypeptide(L)'
;TIRSLESEYGKFKSIMAMHIALCEYENVMQLDENGKYVPTGKAEILYGGMYESIGCSEFNSGMFDAIKELGSTQAVIVGHDHINDFCAKYDGVYLVYAQYDGYNTYTMGSNFGWDEKDWMQGVTMIDMTADGEITFRQRFNRDYL
;
A
#
# COMPACT_ATOMS: atom_id res chain seq x y z
N THR A 1 -18.93 -15.97 -5.16
CA THR A 1 -18.48 -15.14 -4.02
C THR A 1 -17.27 -15.79 -3.37
N ILE A 2 -16.50 -15.08 -2.54
CA ILE A 2 -15.40 -15.68 -1.76
C ILE A 2 -15.87 -16.92 -1.00
N ARG A 3 -17.04 -16.87 -0.36
CA ARG A 3 -17.65 -18.02 0.36
C ARG A 3 -17.95 -19.22 -0.55
N SER A 4 -18.39 -18.99 -1.79
CA SER A 4 -18.63 -20.06 -2.76
C SER A 4 -17.33 -20.75 -3.18
N LEU A 5 -16.27 -19.98 -3.43
CA LEU A 5 -14.96 -20.52 -3.76
C LEU A 5 -14.39 -21.30 -2.57
N GLU A 6 -14.57 -20.80 -1.36
CA GLU A 6 -14.12 -21.50 -0.16
C GLU A 6 -14.84 -22.84 0.03
N SER A 7 -16.14 -22.89 -0.28
CA SER A 7 -16.91 -24.14 -0.23
C SER A 7 -16.45 -25.18 -1.27
N GLU A 8 -15.91 -24.73 -2.40
CA GLU A 8 -15.51 -25.60 -3.51
C GLU A 8 -14.04 -26.04 -3.40
N TYR A 9 -13.16 -25.12 -3.02
CA TYR A 9 -11.71 -25.31 -3.02
C TYR A 9 -11.07 -25.35 -1.64
N GLY A 10 -11.85 -25.12 -0.57
CA GLY A 10 -11.35 -24.96 0.80
C GLY A 10 -10.81 -23.55 1.06
N LYS A 11 -10.17 -23.37 2.22
CA LYS A 11 -9.53 -22.10 2.59
C LYS A 11 -8.46 -21.72 1.55
N PHE A 12 -8.52 -20.50 1.07
CA PHE A 12 -7.55 -19.93 0.14
C PHE A 12 -7.13 -18.54 0.60
N LYS A 13 -6.03 -18.06 0.01
CA LYS A 13 -5.50 -16.73 0.24
C LYS A 13 -5.68 -15.89 -1.01
N SER A 14 -5.96 -14.60 -0.85
CA SER A 14 -6.19 -13.66 -1.94
C SER A 14 -5.46 -12.34 -1.72
N ILE A 15 -5.21 -11.64 -2.82
CA ILE A 15 -4.75 -10.26 -2.84
C ILE A 15 -5.82 -9.43 -3.56
N MET A 16 -6.06 -8.22 -3.09
CA MET A 16 -6.89 -7.23 -3.77
C MET A 16 -5.99 -6.12 -4.32
N ALA A 17 -6.04 -5.89 -5.62
CA ALA A 17 -5.42 -4.72 -6.25
C ALA A 17 -6.52 -3.78 -6.74
N MET A 18 -6.46 -2.52 -6.33
CA MET A 18 -7.42 -1.49 -6.73
C MET A 18 -6.71 -0.15 -6.90
N HIS A 19 -7.28 0.79 -7.65
CA HIS A 19 -6.55 2.01 -7.96
C HIS A 19 -6.53 3.01 -6.79
N ILE A 20 -7.67 3.26 -6.14
CA ILE A 20 -7.81 4.25 -5.06
C ILE A 20 -7.75 3.55 -3.70
N ALA A 21 -7.14 4.20 -2.72
CA ALA A 21 -7.01 3.69 -1.36
C ALA A 21 -8.35 3.53 -0.61
N LEU A 22 -8.39 2.54 0.29
CA LEU A 22 -9.44 2.45 1.32
C LEU A 22 -9.17 3.48 2.42
N CYS A 23 -10.22 3.91 3.15
CA CYS A 23 -10.10 4.88 4.24
C CYS A 23 -9.09 4.44 5.31
N GLU A 24 -8.92 3.14 5.51
CA GLU A 24 -8.00 2.60 6.51
C GLU A 24 -6.52 2.94 6.25
N TYR A 25 -6.15 3.34 5.04
CA TYR A 25 -4.80 3.82 4.74
C TYR A 25 -4.45 5.11 5.52
N GLU A 26 -5.44 5.94 5.85
CA GLU A 26 -5.23 7.12 6.70
C GLU A 26 -4.82 6.76 8.14
N ASN A 27 -5.08 5.53 8.58
CA ASN A 27 -4.64 5.08 9.90
C ASN A 27 -3.16 4.72 9.94
N VAL A 28 -2.43 4.73 8.82
CA VAL A 28 -1.03 4.29 8.76
C VAL A 28 -0.08 5.38 9.26
N MET A 29 -0.17 6.60 8.70
CA MET A 29 0.65 7.75 9.10
C MET A 29 -0.20 9.02 9.21
N GLN A 30 0.25 9.96 10.04
CA GLN A 30 -0.37 11.26 10.23
C GLN A 30 0.69 12.37 10.14
N LEU A 31 0.27 13.59 9.79
CA LEU A 31 1.17 14.75 9.83
C LEU A 31 1.54 15.10 11.28
N ASP A 32 2.82 15.36 11.52
CA ASP A 32 3.32 15.99 12.74
C ASP A 32 3.24 17.52 12.67
N GLU A 33 3.65 18.21 13.74
CA GLU A 33 3.67 19.67 13.83
C GLU A 33 4.57 20.36 12.78
N ASN A 34 5.50 19.60 12.18
CA ASN A 34 6.42 20.07 11.15
C ASN A 34 5.95 19.73 9.73
N GLY A 35 4.74 19.15 9.58
CA GLY A 35 4.19 18.76 8.30
C GLY A 35 4.84 17.50 7.71
N LYS A 36 5.47 16.65 8.55
CA LYS A 36 6.02 15.36 8.12
C LYS A 36 5.07 14.23 8.52
N TYR A 37 4.86 13.28 7.61
CA TYR A 37 4.13 12.05 7.94
C TYR A 37 4.94 11.17 8.89
N VAL A 38 4.33 10.81 10.02
CA VAL A 38 4.88 9.92 11.05
C VAL A 38 3.89 8.80 11.35
N PRO A 39 4.36 7.59 11.71
CA PRO A 39 3.46 6.46 12.02
C PRO A 39 2.50 6.80 13.16
N THR A 40 1.23 6.42 13.00
CA THR A 40 0.21 6.60 14.06
C THR A 40 0.37 5.62 15.22
N GLY A 41 1.10 4.52 15.01
CA GLY A 41 1.19 3.37 15.91
C GLY A 41 0.07 2.34 15.77
N LYS A 42 -0.93 2.57 14.89
CA LYS A 42 -2.01 1.61 14.63
C LYS A 42 -1.64 0.50 13.64
N ALA A 43 -0.65 0.74 12.80
CA ALA A 43 -0.14 -0.20 11.81
C ALA A 43 1.36 -0.43 12.03
N GLU A 44 1.82 -1.66 11.79
CA GLU A 44 3.24 -1.99 11.72
C GLU A 44 3.77 -1.55 10.35
N ILE A 45 4.73 -0.62 10.31
CA ILE A 45 5.36 -0.19 9.05
C ILE A 45 6.50 -1.16 8.72
N LEU A 46 6.41 -1.83 7.57
CA LEU A 46 7.45 -2.74 7.10
C LEU A 46 8.53 -1.99 6.34
N TYR A 47 8.15 -1.04 5.50
CA TYR A 47 9.05 -0.13 4.80
C TYR A 47 8.32 1.12 4.32
N GLY A 48 9.10 2.10 3.88
CA GLY A 48 8.61 3.26 3.13
C GLY A 48 7.92 4.31 3.99
N GLY A 49 7.21 5.22 3.32
CA GLY A 49 6.60 6.40 3.92
C GLY A 49 5.48 7.00 3.08
N MET A 50 4.68 7.84 3.74
CA MET A 50 3.77 8.76 3.07
C MET A 50 4.48 10.10 2.80
N TYR A 51 4.22 10.64 1.62
CA TYR A 51 4.73 11.93 1.16
C TYR A 51 3.61 12.84 0.65
N GLU A 52 2.39 12.32 0.51
CA GLU A 52 1.17 13.09 0.29
C GLU A 52 0.01 12.46 1.06
N SER A 53 -1.10 13.19 1.17
CA SER A 53 -2.32 12.68 1.82
C SER A 53 -2.88 11.49 1.06
N ILE A 54 -3.57 10.59 1.76
CA ILE A 54 -4.27 9.47 1.13
C ILE A 54 -5.51 9.99 0.38
N GLY A 55 -5.58 9.77 -0.93
CA GLY A 55 -6.71 10.13 -1.78
C GLY A 55 -7.92 9.19 -1.67
N CYS A 56 -8.27 8.71 -0.46
CA CYS A 56 -9.40 7.81 -0.26
C CYS A 56 -10.75 8.55 -0.29
N SER A 57 -11.83 7.78 -0.39
CA SER A 57 -13.20 8.29 -0.22
C SER A 57 -13.42 8.85 1.19
N GLU A 58 -14.17 9.95 1.32
CA GLU A 58 -14.64 10.46 2.63
C GLU A 58 -15.64 9.50 3.30
N PHE A 59 -16.31 8.65 2.51
CA PHE A 59 -17.24 7.65 3.01
C PHE A 59 -16.57 6.27 3.07
N ASN A 60 -16.52 5.69 4.28
CA ASN A 60 -16.11 4.30 4.48
C ASN A 60 -17.28 3.36 4.15
N SER A 61 -17.12 2.57 3.09
CA SER A 61 -18.14 1.64 2.59
C SER A 61 -18.24 0.33 3.38
N GLY A 62 -17.34 0.08 4.35
CA GLY A 62 -17.23 -1.20 5.05
C GLY A 62 -16.46 -2.28 4.28
N MET A 63 -15.78 -1.92 3.18
CA MET A 63 -14.99 -2.87 2.39
C MET A 63 -13.88 -3.53 3.23
N PHE A 64 -13.17 -2.77 4.06
CA PHE A 64 -12.10 -3.32 4.89
C PHE A 64 -12.65 -4.24 5.99
N ASP A 65 -13.80 -3.91 6.58
CA ASP A 65 -14.47 -4.79 7.54
C ASP A 65 -14.90 -6.11 6.88
N ALA A 66 -15.42 -6.07 5.66
CA ALA A 66 -15.74 -7.28 4.89
C ALA A 66 -14.48 -8.11 4.56
N ILE A 67 -13.36 -7.46 4.23
CA ILE A 67 -12.06 -8.11 4.04
C ILE A 67 -11.64 -8.86 5.31
N LYS A 68 -11.73 -8.21 6.47
CA LYS A 68 -11.41 -8.83 7.77
C LYS A 68 -12.35 -9.98 8.10
N GLU A 69 -13.66 -9.82 7.89
CA GLU A 69 -14.65 -10.85 8.19
C GLU A 69 -14.44 -12.11 7.34
N LEU A 70 -14.08 -11.95 6.06
CA LEU A 70 -13.79 -13.06 5.16
C LEU A 70 -12.46 -13.75 5.49
N GLY A 71 -11.45 -12.98 5.90
CA GLY A 71 -10.15 -13.48 6.36
C GLY A 71 -9.29 -14.16 5.28
N SER A 72 -9.72 -14.17 4.02
CA SER A 72 -8.96 -14.74 2.90
C SER A 72 -7.96 -13.75 2.30
N THR A 73 -8.22 -12.45 2.39
CA THR A 73 -7.40 -11.42 1.74
C THR A 73 -6.22 -11.02 2.61
N GLN A 74 -5.00 -11.27 2.12
CA GLN A 74 -3.76 -10.94 2.80
C GLN A 74 -3.32 -9.50 2.58
N ALA A 75 -3.60 -8.93 1.41
CA ALA A 75 -3.14 -7.60 1.04
C ALA A 75 -4.17 -6.82 0.22
N VAL A 76 -4.21 -5.52 0.44
CA VAL A 76 -4.81 -4.52 -0.44
C VAL A 76 -3.65 -3.70 -1.02
N ILE A 77 -3.60 -3.58 -2.35
CA ILE A 77 -2.54 -2.89 -3.08
C ILE A 77 -3.18 -1.76 -3.86
N VAL A 78 -2.67 -0.56 -3.68
CA VAL A 78 -3.22 0.68 -4.25
C VAL A 78 -2.16 1.48 -4.97
N GLY A 79 -2.61 2.37 -5.85
CA GLY A 79 -1.83 3.47 -6.44
C GLY A 79 -2.63 4.75 -6.26
N HIS A 80 -2.68 5.61 -7.27
CA HIS A 80 -3.37 6.91 -7.29
C HIS A 80 -2.49 8.08 -6.81
N ASP A 81 -2.01 8.03 -5.57
CA ASP A 81 -1.14 9.07 -5.00
C ASP A 81 0.33 8.73 -5.35
N HIS A 82 0.91 9.43 -6.32
CA HIS A 82 2.12 9.01 -7.02
C HIS A 82 3.43 9.06 -6.21
N ILE A 83 3.45 9.78 -5.10
CA ILE A 83 4.65 9.90 -4.26
C ILE A 83 4.54 9.14 -2.95
N ASN A 84 3.42 8.47 -2.67
CA ASN A 84 3.32 7.52 -1.56
C ASN A 84 3.95 6.17 -1.92
N ASP A 85 4.76 5.61 -1.02
CA ASP A 85 5.44 4.33 -1.21
C ASP A 85 5.66 3.68 0.15
N PHE A 86 4.78 2.76 0.53
CA PHE A 86 4.89 2.04 1.80
C PHE A 86 4.22 0.68 1.78
N CYS A 87 4.67 -0.18 2.68
CA CYS A 87 3.96 -1.39 3.07
C CYS A 87 3.77 -1.35 4.59
N ALA A 88 2.51 -1.44 5.02
CA ALA A 88 2.15 -1.48 6.43
C ALA A 88 1.20 -2.65 6.70
N LYS A 89 1.27 -3.24 7.89
CA LYS A 89 0.33 -4.26 8.34
C LYS A 89 -0.65 -3.64 9.33
N TYR A 90 -1.91 -3.58 8.93
CA TYR A 90 -3.01 -3.01 9.71
C TYR A 90 -4.09 -4.08 9.91
N ASP A 91 -4.46 -4.36 11.17
CA ASP A 91 -5.42 -5.42 11.53
C ASP A 91 -5.18 -6.77 10.81
N GLY A 92 -3.90 -7.14 10.63
CA GLY A 92 -3.51 -8.40 9.99
C GLY A 92 -3.49 -8.41 8.46
N VAL A 93 -3.86 -7.31 7.80
CA VAL A 93 -3.84 -7.15 6.33
C VAL A 93 -2.72 -6.20 5.92
N TYR A 94 -2.01 -6.53 4.84
CA TYR A 94 -1.03 -5.62 4.24
C TYR A 94 -1.76 -4.51 3.47
N LEU A 95 -1.57 -3.26 3.91
CA LEU A 95 -1.91 -2.06 3.16
C LEU A 95 -0.66 -1.60 2.42
N VAL A 96 -0.70 -1.70 1.10
CA VAL A 96 0.46 -1.43 0.25
C VAL A 96 0.14 -0.30 -0.70
N TYR A 97 0.95 0.75 -0.64
CA TYR A 97 1.04 1.76 -1.68
C TYR A 97 2.12 1.30 -2.67
N ALA A 98 1.72 0.97 -3.90
CA ALA A 98 2.65 0.50 -4.90
C ALA A 98 3.51 1.67 -5.41
N GLN A 99 4.82 1.43 -5.57
CA GLN A 99 5.72 2.38 -6.19
C GLN A 99 5.23 2.74 -7.59
N TYR A 100 5.37 4.01 -7.93
CA TYR A 100 5.10 4.54 -9.26
C TYR A 100 6.36 4.44 -10.14
N ASP A 101 6.18 4.00 -11.39
CA ASP A 101 7.21 3.79 -12.41
C ASP A 101 6.92 4.46 -13.77
N GLY A 102 5.82 5.22 -13.88
CA GLY A 102 5.37 5.80 -15.14
C GLY A 102 6.22 6.97 -15.65
N TYR A 103 5.81 7.52 -16.80
CA TYR A 103 6.35 8.77 -17.35
C TYR A 103 5.31 9.90 -17.24
N ASN A 104 5.77 11.15 -17.17
CA ASN A 104 4.94 12.36 -17.21
C ASN A 104 3.90 12.51 -16.09
N THR A 105 4.26 12.18 -14.85
CA THR A 105 3.49 12.56 -13.65
C THR A 105 4.31 13.47 -12.74
N TYR A 106 3.72 13.85 -11.59
CA TYR A 106 4.46 14.53 -10.54
C TYR A 106 5.33 13.53 -9.76
N THR A 107 6.47 14.04 -9.31
CA THR A 107 7.54 13.27 -8.67
C THR A 107 7.98 13.94 -7.38
N MET A 108 8.87 13.27 -6.64
CA MET A 108 9.60 13.91 -5.54
C MET A 108 10.33 15.19 -6.00
N GLY A 109 10.84 15.21 -7.23
CA GLY A 109 11.47 16.39 -7.82
C GLY A 109 10.49 17.54 -8.06
N SER A 110 9.33 17.29 -8.68
CA SER A 110 8.35 18.37 -8.93
C SER A 110 7.64 18.84 -7.67
N ASN A 111 7.48 17.98 -6.66
CA ASN A 111 6.74 18.30 -5.43
C ASN A 111 7.63 18.86 -4.31
N PHE A 112 8.89 18.43 -4.23
CA PHE A 112 9.82 18.81 -3.15
C PHE A 112 11.18 19.33 -3.62
N GLY A 113 11.46 19.30 -4.93
CA GLY A 113 12.77 19.70 -5.46
C GLY A 113 13.90 18.72 -5.15
N TRP A 114 13.58 17.46 -4.85
CA TRP A 114 14.59 16.43 -4.54
C TRP A 114 15.37 16.01 -5.78
N ASP A 115 16.67 15.74 -5.60
CA ASP A 115 17.50 15.12 -6.62
C ASP A 115 17.02 13.70 -6.94
N GLU A 116 17.15 13.28 -8.20
CA GLU A 116 16.68 11.97 -8.69
C GLU A 116 17.30 10.78 -7.94
N LYS A 117 18.53 10.92 -7.44
CA LYS A 117 19.19 9.92 -6.58
C LYS A 117 18.46 9.68 -5.24
N ASP A 118 17.60 10.60 -4.82
CA ASP A 118 16.87 10.54 -3.55
C ASP A 118 15.39 10.16 -3.76
N TRP A 119 14.98 9.94 -5.00
CA TRP A 119 13.61 9.57 -5.39
C TRP A 119 13.20 8.18 -4.88
N MET A 120 11.91 8.05 -4.59
CA MET A 120 11.28 6.81 -4.09
C MET A 120 10.57 6.02 -5.19
N GLN A 121 10.64 6.49 -6.44
CA GLN A 121 10.06 5.83 -7.60
C GLN A 121 10.76 4.50 -7.91
N GLY A 122 10.00 3.56 -8.45
CA GLY A 122 10.42 2.17 -8.54
C GLY A 122 9.27 1.22 -8.81
N VAL A 123 9.47 -0.04 -8.48
CA VAL A 123 8.44 -1.08 -8.57
C VAL A 123 8.30 -1.84 -7.25
N THR A 124 7.06 -2.01 -6.81
CA THR A 124 6.75 -2.88 -5.67
C THR A 124 6.75 -4.33 -6.11
N MET A 125 7.61 -5.14 -5.48
CA MET A 125 7.71 -6.56 -5.74
C MET A 125 6.94 -7.35 -4.68
N ILE A 126 6.24 -8.39 -5.14
CA ILE A 126 5.56 -9.36 -4.29
C ILE A 126 6.27 -10.70 -4.49
N ASP A 127 6.91 -11.20 -3.44
CA ASP A 127 7.43 -12.57 -3.43
C ASP A 127 6.36 -13.47 -2.77
N MET A 128 6.05 -14.59 -3.40
CA MET A 128 5.01 -15.52 -2.97
C MET A 128 5.58 -16.94 -2.87
N THR A 129 5.35 -17.60 -1.75
CA THR A 129 5.73 -19.00 -1.53
C THR A 129 4.66 -19.95 -2.07
N ALA A 130 4.99 -21.24 -2.21
CA ALA A 130 4.05 -22.24 -2.73
C ALA A 130 2.80 -22.44 -1.84
N ASP A 131 2.90 -22.16 -0.54
CA ASP A 131 1.79 -22.17 0.43
C ASP A 131 1.06 -20.81 0.52
N GLY A 132 1.38 -19.88 -0.39
CA GLY A 132 0.71 -18.59 -0.55
C GLY A 132 1.05 -17.56 0.52
N GLU A 133 2.13 -17.72 1.28
CA GLU A 133 2.65 -16.61 2.08
C GLU A 133 3.25 -15.55 1.16
N ILE A 134 3.06 -14.27 1.51
CA ILE A 134 3.49 -13.13 0.69
C ILE A 134 4.38 -12.20 1.49
N THR A 135 5.39 -11.67 0.82
CA THR A 135 6.24 -10.59 1.33
C THR A 135 6.39 -9.51 0.28
N PHE A 136 6.53 -8.26 0.73
CA PHE A 136 6.69 -7.11 -0.13
C PHE A 136 8.10 -6.55 -0.03
N ARG A 137 8.64 -6.03 -1.14
CA ARG A 137 9.91 -5.31 -1.17
C ARG A 137 9.90 -4.23 -2.25
N GLN A 138 10.72 -3.21 -2.05
CA GLN A 138 10.90 -2.11 -2.99
C GLN A 138 12.05 -2.39 -3.95
N ARG A 139 11.96 -1.84 -5.16
CA ARG A 139 13.07 -1.74 -6.12
C ARG A 139 13.06 -0.33 -6.68
N PHE A 140 14.04 0.49 -6.27
CA PHE A 140 14.07 1.87 -6.70
C PHE A 140 14.69 2.02 -8.08
N ASN A 141 14.17 2.94 -8.88
CA ASN A 141 14.74 3.26 -10.20
C ASN A 141 16.19 3.78 -10.07
N ARG A 142 16.46 4.59 -9.03
CA ARG A 142 17.81 5.11 -8.70
C ARG A 142 18.88 4.04 -8.47
N ASP A 143 18.50 2.79 -8.21
CA ASP A 143 19.47 1.70 -8.02
C ASP A 143 20.08 1.24 -9.35
N TYR A 144 19.57 1.74 -10.49
CA TYR A 144 19.96 1.35 -11.85
C TYR A 144 20.39 2.53 -12.74
N LEU A 145 20.51 3.73 -12.17
CA LEU A 145 21.00 4.95 -12.82
C LEU A 145 22.49 5.16 -12.54
#